data_AF-A0A8R1HRI8-F1
#
_entry.id   AF-A0A8R1HRI8-F1
#
_cell.length_a   1.000
_cell.length_b   1.000
_cell.length_c   1.000
_cell.angle_alpha   90.00
_cell.angle_beta   90.00
_cell.angle_gamma   90.00
#
_symmetry.space_group_name_H-M   'P 1'
#
loop_
_entity.id
_entity.type
_entity.pdbx_description
1 polymer ?
#
loop_
_entity_poly.entity_id
_entity_poly.type
_entity_poly.pdbx_seq_one_letter_code
_entity_poly.pdbx_strand_id
1 'polypeptide(L)'
;MNDLSRPQLRLILFYEWSCGTPAAETVTKIGKVFGETTVTDRTVRNWFARFQSGEKCFEDDDRCDRPTALNNDLLRDAVKERPDVITRCWRPCLTAVTKPSAIIFT
;
A
#
# COMPACT_ATOMS: atom_id res chain seq x y z
N MET A 1 4.30 4.84 27.60
CA MET A 1 4.54 5.13 26.17
C MET A 1 3.33 5.89 25.71
N ASN A 2 3.49 7.14 25.27
CA ASN A 2 2.35 7.95 24.84
C ASN A 2 1.97 7.49 23.44
N ASP A 3 0.91 6.70 23.32
CA ASP A 3 0.46 6.18 22.03
C ASP A 3 -0.18 7.33 21.23
N LEU A 4 0.63 7.99 20.40
CA LEU A 4 0.14 8.91 19.37
C LEU A 4 -0.63 8.12 18.32
N SER A 5 -1.88 8.50 18.07
CA SER A 5 -2.61 7.97 16.93
C SER A 5 -1.96 8.42 15.61
N ARG A 6 -2.11 7.64 14.54
CA ARG A 6 -1.56 7.98 13.21
C ARG A 6 -2.02 9.35 12.69
N PRO A 7 -3.29 9.75 12.83
CA PRO A 7 -3.74 11.08 12.40
C PRO A 7 -3.09 12.22 13.19
N GLN A 8 -2.94 12.05 14.51
CA GLN A 8 -2.26 13.05 15.35
C GLN A 8 -0.79 13.21 14.96
N LEU A 9 -0.11 12.10 14.68
CA LEU A 9 1.28 12.14 14.21
C LEU A 9 1.40 12.92 12.89
N ARG A 10 0.48 12.72 11.94
CA ARG A 10 0.48 13.43 10.66
C ARG A 10 0.18 14.91 10.79
N LEU A 11 -0.69 15.28 11.74
CA LEU A 11 -0.95 16.68 12.06
C LEU A 11 0.31 17.37 12.60
N ILE A 12 1.07 16.70 13.46
CA ILE A 12 2.36 17.20 13.96
C ILE A 12 3.35 17.36 12.81
N LEU A 13 3.45 16.37 11.91
CA LEU A 13 4.31 16.46 10.72
C LEU A 13 3.92 17.63 9.81
N PHE A 14 2.62 17.87 9.63
CA PHE A 14 2.13 18.99 8.84
C PHE A 14 2.48 20.34 9.46
N TYR A 15 2.36 20.45 10.79
CA TYR A 15 2.79 21.64 11.52
C TYR A 15 4.30 21.90 11.33
N GLU A 16 5.15 20.90 11.57
CA GLU A 16 6.61 21.05 11.41
C GLU A 16 7.01 21.38 9.96
N TRP A 17 6.32 20.79 8.97
CA TRP A 17 6.47 21.13 7.55
C TRP A 17 6.07 22.59 7.27
N SER A 18 4.95 23.05 7.83
CA SER A 18 4.48 24.43 7.66
C SER A 18 5.42 25.46 8.30
N CYS A 19 6.15 25.06 9.35
CA CYS A 19 7.20 25.86 9.96
C CYS A 19 8.51 25.90 9.15
N GLY A 20 8.59 25.17 8.04
CA GLY A 20 9.79 25.12 7.18
C GLY A 20 10.94 24.31 7.79
N THR A 21 10.66 23.45 8.77
CA THR A 21 11.70 22.64 9.41
C THR A 21 12.11 21.48 8.50
N PRO A 22 13.40 21.12 8.44
CA PRO A 22 13.86 20.01 7.63
C PRO A 22 13.44 18.67 8.24
N ALA A 23 13.25 17.66 7.39
CA ALA A 23 12.79 16.34 7.81
C ALA A 23 13.70 15.68 8.89
N ALA A 24 15.01 15.85 8.78
CA ALA A 24 15.97 15.30 9.74
C ALA A 24 15.81 15.89 11.16
N GLU A 25 15.56 17.20 11.24
CA GLU A 25 15.27 17.87 12.52
C GLU A 25 13.90 17.48 13.07
N THR A 26 12.92 17.29 12.19
CA THR A 26 11.58 16.83 12.58
C THR A 26 11.63 15.46 13.25
N VAL A 27 12.39 14.51 12.71
CA VAL A 27 12.59 13.17 13.31
C VAL A 27 13.19 13.28 14.70
N THR A 28 14.23 14.10 14.86
CA THR A 28 14.90 14.27 16.16
C THR A 28 14.02 14.98 17.19
N LYS A 29 13.23 15.97 16.77
CA LYS A 29 12.24 16.63 17.64
C LYS A 29 11.16 15.68 18.11
N ILE A 30 10.53 14.94 17.18
CA ILE A 30 9.48 13.98 17.51
C ILE A 30 10.05 12.86 18.37
N GLY A 31 11.26 12.37 18.04
CA GLY A 31 11.98 11.37 18.82
C GLY A 31 12.24 11.80 20.27
N LYS A 32 12.61 13.06 20.50
CA LYS A 32 12.82 13.63 21.84
C LYS A 32 11.53 13.74 22.66
N VAL A 33 10.40 14.05 22.04
CA VAL A 33 9.12 14.30 22.74
C VAL A 33 8.31 13.02 22.94
N PHE A 34 8.29 12.14 21.94
CA PHE A 34 7.38 10.99 21.88
C PHE A 34 8.10 9.63 21.92
N GLY A 35 9.43 9.62 21.78
CA GLY A 35 10.26 8.42 21.79
C GLY A 35 10.96 8.19 20.45
N GLU A 36 12.19 7.66 20.50
CA GLU A 36 13.08 7.56 19.33
C GLU A 36 12.55 6.66 18.21
N THR A 37 11.58 5.79 18.51
CA THR A 37 10.96 4.86 17.55
C THR A 37 9.61 5.33 16.98
N THR A 38 9.16 6.56 17.29
CA THR A 38 7.85 7.05 16.86
C THR A 38 7.76 7.26 15.34
N VAL A 39 8.81 7.79 14.71
CA VAL A 39 8.87 8.08 13.26
C VAL A 39 10.24 7.82 12.70
N THR A 40 10.27 7.38 11.44
CA THR A 40 11.50 7.25 10.67
C THR A 40 11.65 8.42 9.69
N ASP A 41 12.90 8.76 9.33
CA ASP A 41 13.20 9.81 8.34
C ASP A 41 12.48 9.58 7.01
N ARG A 42 12.41 8.33 6.54
CA ARG A 42 11.67 7.97 5.33
C ARG A 42 10.19 8.35 5.43
N THR A 43 9.56 8.09 6.58
CA THR A 43 8.14 8.43 6.79
C THR A 43 7.94 9.95 6.74
N VAL A 44 8.78 10.72 7.43
CA VAL A 44 8.70 12.19 7.45
C VAL A 44 8.84 12.76 6.04
N ARG A 45 9.84 12.31 5.27
CA ARG A 45 10.06 12.79 3.89
C ARG A 45 8.89 12.47 2.96
N ASN A 46 8.32 11.27 3.06
CA ASN A 46 7.16 10.89 2.27
C ASN A 46 5.95 11.80 2.57
N TRP A 47 5.71 12.12 3.85
CA TRP A 47 4.64 13.05 4.24
C TRP A 47 4.91 14.48 3.76
N PHE A 48 6.14 14.96 3.87
CA PHE A 48 6.51 16.29 3.37
C PHE A 48 6.28 16.42 1.86
N ALA A 49 6.60 15.38 1.09
CA ALA A 49 6.31 15.34 -0.34
C ALA A 49 4.80 15.38 -0.62
N ARG A 50 3.99 14.64 0.15
CA ARG A 50 2.52 14.69 0.07
C ARG A 50 1.97 16.08 0.38
N PHE A 51 2.44 16.74 1.44
CA PHE A 51 2.05 18.10 1.79
C PHE A 51 2.44 19.11 0.72
N GLN A 52 3.62 18.93 0.10
CA GLN A 52 4.06 19.75 -1.03
C GLN A 52 3.15 19.57 -2.26
N SER A 53 2.58 18.38 -2.48
CA SER A 53 1.55 18.18 -3.52
C SER A 53 0.16 18.73 -3.17
N GLY A 54 -0.01 19.31 -1.97
CA GLY A 54 -1.28 19.90 -1.52
C GLY A 54 -2.24 18.92 -0.84
N GLU A 55 -1.76 17.72 -0.48
CA GLU A 55 -2.54 16.73 0.25
C GLU A 55 -2.79 17.21 1.69
N LYS A 56 -4.07 17.31 2.09
CA LYS A 56 -4.50 17.74 3.45
C LYS A 56 -5.19 16.62 4.23
N CYS A 57 -5.25 15.43 3.67
CA CYS A 57 -5.86 14.27 4.32
C CYS A 57 -4.86 13.68 5.32
N PHE A 58 -5.22 13.70 6.61
CA PHE A 58 -4.43 13.11 7.69
C PHE A 58 -4.87 11.68 8.03
N GLU A 59 -5.96 11.21 7.45
CA GLU A 59 -6.42 9.83 7.60
C GLU A 59 -5.71 8.89 6.62
N ASP A 60 -5.71 7.60 6.95
CA ASP A 60 -5.28 6.59 5.97
C ASP A 60 -6.27 6.68 4.82
N ASP A 61 -5.78 6.83 3.58
CA ASP A 61 -6.63 6.61 2.41
C ASP A 61 -7.28 5.24 2.58
N ASP A 62 -8.57 5.14 2.27
CA ASP A 62 -9.24 3.85 2.15
C ASP A 62 -8.32 2.99 1.29
N ARG A 63 -7.72 1.96 1.90
CA ARG A 63 -6.81 1.08 1.19
C ARG A 63 -7.63 0.56 0.02
N CYS A 64 -7.22 0.89 -1.20
CA CYS A 64 -7.79 0.26 -2.37
C CYS A 64 -7.63 -1.24 -2.16
N ASP A 65 -8.72 -1.91 -1.78
CA ASP A 65 -8.78 -3.35 -1.78
C ASP A 65 -8.30 -3.78 -3.15
N ARG A 66 -7.39 -4.76 -3.18
CA ARG A 66 -6.87 -5.30 -4.43
C ARG A 66 -8.09 -5.53 -5.34
N PRO A 67 -8.19 -4.85 -6.51
CA PRO A 67 -9.34 -5.02 -7.36
C PRO A 67 -9.42 -6.52 -7.67
N THR A 68 -10.39 -7.17 -7.05
CA THR A 68 -10.55 -8.60 -7.19
C THR A 68 -11.23 -8.76 -8.52
N ALA A 69 -10.42 -8.80 -9.59
CA ALA A 69 -10.85 -9.03 -10.97
C ALA A 69 -11.49 -10.43 -11.15
N LEU A 70 -11.70 -11.16 -10.05
CA LEU A 70 -12.28 -12.48 -9.98
C LEU A 70 -13.70 -12.36 -9.46
N ASN A 71 -14.66 -12.32 -10.38
CA ASN A 71 -16.08 -12.36 -10.03
C ASN A 71 -16.40 -13.73 -9.41
N ASN A 72 -16.62 -13.74 -8.09
CA ASN A 72 -16.91 -14.94 -7.33
C ASN A 72 -18.23 -15.60 -7.77
N ASP A 73 -19.18 -14.85 -8.32
CA ASP A 73 -20.43 -15.43 -8.84
C ASP A 73 -20.18 -16.20 -10.14
N LEU A 74 -19.33 -15.69 -11.04
CA LEU A 74 -18.91 -16.44 -12.24
C LEU A 74 -18.17 -17.73 -11.89
N LEU A 75 -17.32 -17.69 -10.86
CA LEU A 75 -16.68 -18.90 -10.34
C LEU A 75 -17.69 -19.88 -9.77
N ARG A 76 -18.65 -19.38 -8.99
CA ARG A 76 -19.66 -20.22 -8.33
C ARG A 76 -20.60 -20.87 -9.34
N ASP A 77 -20.90 -20.18 -10.44
CA ASP A 77 -21.73 -20.71 -11.52
C ASP A 77 -20.95 -21.75 -12.35
N ALA A 78 -19.66 -21.50 -12.64
CA ALA A 78 -18.81 -22.50 -13.29
C ALA A 78 -18.62 -23.78 -12.46
N VAL A 79 -18.53 -23.66 -11.12
CA VAL A 79 -18.46 -24.79 -10.18
C VAL A 79 -19.77 -25.60 -10.19
N LYS A 80 -20.92 -24.93 -10.29
CA LYS A 80 -22.24 -25.59 -10.34
C LYS A 80 -22.49 -26.29 -11.68
N GLU A 81 -22.07 -25.68 -12.79
CA GLU A 81 -22.23 -26.29 -14.12
C GLU A 81 -21.34 -27.51 -14.30
N ARG A 82 -20.14 -27.52 -13.70
CA ARG A 82 -19.18 -28.64 -13.82
C ARG A 82 -18.37 -28.88 -12.53
N PRO A 83 -18.92 -29.61 -11.55
CA PRO A 83 -18.23 -29.88 -10.29
C PRO A 83 -16.97 -30.76 -10.44
N ASP A 84 -16.87 -31.50 -11.55
CA ASP A 84 -15.86 -32.52 -11.86
C ASP A 84 -14.65 -31.99 -12.66
N VAL A 85 -14.74 -30.78 -13.23
CA VAL A 85 -13.65 -30.18 -14.03
C VAL A 85 -12.63 -29.45 -13.17
N ILE A 86 -13.05 -28.81 -12.07
CA ILE A 86 -12.18 -27.98 -11.24
C ILE A 86 -11.20 -28.83 -10.43
N THR A 87 -11.62 -30.01 -9.98
CA THR A 87 -10.79 -30.96 -9.20
C THR A 87 -9.74 -31.70 -10.03
N ARG A 88 -9.90 -31.80 -11.36
CA ARG A 88 -8.93 -32.47 -12.25
C ARG A 88 -8.02 -31.50 -13.04
N CYS A 89 -8.42 -30.24 -13.23
CA CYS A 89 -7.67 -29.28 -14.06
C CYS A 89 -6.72 -28.35 -13.30
N TRP A 90 -6.66 -28.37 -11.96
CA TRP A 90 -5.69 -27.53 -11.23
C TRP A 90 -4.25 -28.08 -11.25
N ARG A 91 -4.03 -29.33 -11.70
CA ARG A 91 -2.69 -29.96 -11.75
C ARG A 91 -1.86 -29.76 -13.04
N PRO A 92 -2.38 -29.32 -14.20
CA PRO A 92 -1.52 -29.01 -15.36
C PRO A 92 -1.33 -27.50 -15.65
N CYS A 93 -2.13 -26.59 -15.08
CA CYS A 93 -2.07 -25.18 -15.50
C CYS A 93 -0.85 -24.40 -14.96
N LEU A 94 -0.13 -24.93 -13.95
CA LEU A 94 1.13 -24.33 -13.47
C LEU A 94 2.29 -24.48 -14.47
N THR A 95 2.23 -25.43 -15.42
CA THR A 95 3.33 -25.67 -16.38
C THR A 95 3.14 -24.99 -17.74
N ALA A 96 2.00 -24.35 -18.00
CA ALA A 96 1.69 -23.77 -19.32
C ALA A 96 2.02 -22.27 -19.46
N VAL A 97 2.44 -21.59 -18.38
CA VAL A 97 2.85 -20.17 -18.45
C VAL A 97 4.29 -20.00 -18.97
N THR A 98 5.02 -21.10 -19.19
CA THR A 98 6.36 -21.06 -19.78
C THR A 98 6.38 -21.66 -21.19
N LYS A 99 6.18 -20.82 -22.21
CA LYS A 99 7.12 -20.63 -23.34
C LYS A 99 6.61 -19.62 -24.38
N PRO A 100 7.54 -19.00 -25.12
CA PRO A 100 7.49 -17.59 -25.50
C PRO A 100 6.77 -17.36 -26.83
N SER A 101 6.16 -16.17 -26.95
CA SER A 101 5.68 -15.62 -28.21
C SER A 101 6.81 -15.54 -29.22
N ALA A 102 6.72 -16.33 -30.28
CA ALA A 102 7.57 -16.19 -31.45
C ALA A 102 7.13 -14.95 -32.24
N ILE A 103 7.95 -13.88 -32.17
CA ILE A 103 7.92 -12.79 -33.15
C ILE A 103 8.83 -13.22 -34.29
N ILE A 104 8.26 -13.29 -35.49
CA ILE A 104 8.95 -13.57 -36.75
C ILE A 104 9.67 -12.29 -37.20
N PHE A 105 10.96 -12.37 -37.51
CA PHE A 105 11.61 -11.41 -38.40
C PHE A 105 12.55 -12.16 -39.36
N THR A 106 12.58 -11.64 -40.59
CA THR A 106 13.34 -12.06 -41.78
C THR A 106 14.82 -12.32 -41.54
#